data_AF-A0A1Q7X419-F1
#
_entry.id   AF-A0A1Q7X419-F1
#
_cell.length_a   1.000
_cell.length_b   1.000
_cell.length_c   1.000
_cell.angle_alpha   90.00
_cell.angle_beta   90.00
_cell.angle_gamma   90.00
#
_symmetry.space_group_name_H-M   'P 1'
#
loop_
_entity.id
_entity.type
_entity.pdbx_description
1 polymer ?
#
loop_
_entity_poly.entity_id
_entity_poly.type
_entity_poly.pdbx_seq_one_letter_code
_entity_poly.pdbx_strand_id
1 'polypeptide(L)'
;MSSPEVALAALAAQLCKDESVITPRVADPGEAQPALGLLAAAGPRAAEAPAEYALVIESIREGYLLHYGKARVVVGADADLALLAGDYLYALGLERLAALRDLEAVRELSDLISLSAQIHDTERRGAPETAGTANALWLASVTAVAAGTTSEHEQGKAAIREGRPAAAAGLWRAAVAAARVAGVGDPLERAAKAIGFQPDRDLPA
;
A
#
# COMPACT_ATOMS: atom_id res chain seq x y z
N MET A 1 4.37 23.30 -2.59
CA MET A 1 3.72 21.97 -2.50
C MET A 1 4.63 21.09 -1.65
N SER A 2 4.07 20.23 -0.79
CA SER A 2 4.88 19.30 0.01
C SER A 2 5.62 18.32 -0.90
N SER A 3 6.74 17.75 -0.44
CA SER A 3 7.49 16.75 -1.20
C SER A 3 6.94 15.34 -0.93
N PRO A 4 6.86 14.42 -1.90
CA PRO A 4 6.48 13.02 -1.65
C PRO A 4 7.32 12.31 -0.59
N GLU A 5 8.60 12.68 -0.46
CA GLU A 5 9.58 12.11 0.47
C GLU A 5 9.21 12.35 1.94
N VAL A 6 8.44 13.39 2.23
CA VAL A 6 8.04 13.73 3.60
C VAL A 6 6.65 13.18 3.96
N ALA A 7 6.07 12.28 3.17
CA ALA A 7 4.72 11.77 3.37
C ALA A 7 4.48 11.19 4.78
N LEU A 8 5.42 10.41 5.33
CA LEU A 8 5.29 9.86 6.69
C LEU A 8 5.35 10.95 7.77
N ALA A 9 6.23 11.94 7.61
CA ALA A 9 6.32 13.07 8.53
C ALA A 9 5.07 13.96 8.46
N ALA A 10 4.51 14.14 7.25
CA ALA A 10 3.26 14.87 7.04
C ALA A 10 2.07 14.13 7.67
N LEU A 11 2.00 12.80 7.54
CA LEU A 11 1.01 11.97 8.21
C LEU A 11 1.12 12.10 9.73
N ALA A 12 2.33 11.95 10.29
CA ALA A 12 2.55 12.11 11.73
C ALA A 12 2.11 13.50 12.22
N ALA A 13 2.49 14.56 11.51
CA ALA A 13 2.09 15.93 11.84
C ALA A 13 0.57 16.13 11.80
N GLN A 14 -0.12 15.52 10.83
CA GLN A 14 -1.58 15.54 10.78
C GLN A 14 -2.20 14.84 11.99
N LEU A 15 -1.77 13.61 12.30
CA LEU A 15 -2.31 12.85 13.43
C LEU A 15 -2.06 13.53 14.79
N CYS A 16 -0.97 14.28 14.92
CA CYS A 16 -0.73 15.14 16.08
C CYS A 16 -1.73 16.31 16.16
N LYS A 17 -2.13 16.87 15.01
CA LYS A 17 -3.07 18.00 14.93
C LYS A 17 -4.53 17.60 15.14
N ASP A 18 -4.88 16.36 14.83
CA ASP A 18 -6.26 15.86 14.96
C ASP A 18 -6.74 15.77 16.42
N GLU A 19 -5.84 15.86 17.42
CA GLU A 19 -6.13 15.80 18.86
C GLU A 19 -7.03 14.61 19.27
N SER A 20 -6.74 13.43 18.70
CA SER A 20 -7.54 12.22 18.89
C SER A 20 -6.91 11.25 19.92
N VAL A 21 -7.58 10.13 20.18
CA VAL A 21 -7.03 9.03 21.00
C VAL A 21 -5.76 8.40 20.41
N ILE A 22 -5.47 8.64 19.13
CA ILE A 22 -4.26 8.18 18.44
C ILE A 22 -3.07 9.10 18.75
N THR A 23 -3.32 10.40 18.97
CA THR A 23 -2.27 11.43 19.12
C THR A 23 -1.17 11.07 20.13
N PRO A 24 -1.45 10.53 21.34
CA PRO A 24 -0.41 10.13 22.29
C PRO A 24 0.49 8.97 21.82
N ARG A 25 0.12 8.29 20.73
CA ARG A 25 0.82 7.14 20.14
C ARG A 25 1.57 7.49 18.86
N VAL A 26 1.48 8.73 18.39
CA VAL A 26 2.20 9.18 17.20
C VAL A 26 3.68 9.34 17.54
N ALA A 27 4.54 8.70 16.75
CA ALA A 27 5.99 8.81 16.83
C ALA A 27 6.56 9.46 15.57
N ASP A 28 7.76 10.00 15.70
CA ASP A 28 8.57 10.42 14.55
C ASP A 28 8.96 9.18 13.73
N PRO A 29 8.61 9.11 12.43
CA PRO A 29 9.00 7.98 11.57
C PRO A 29 10.52 7.88 11.34
N GLY A 30 11.30 8.89 11.73
CA GLY A 30 12.76 8.91 11.63
C GLY A 30 13.24 8.77 10.18
N GLU A 31 14.13 7.80 9.93
CA GLU A 31 14.69 7.53 8.60
C GLU A 31 13.80 6.62 7.73
N ALA A 32 12.59 6.27 8.19
CA ALA A 32 11.69 5.41 7.42
C ALA A 32 11.30 6.09 6.10
N GLN A 33 11.49 5.38 4.99
CA GLN A 33 11.17 5.91 3.66
C GLN A 33 9.73 5.59 3.25
N PRO A 34 8.99 6.54 2.66
CA PRO A 34 7.66 6.31 2.11
C PRO A 34 7.74 5.61 0.73
N ALA A 35 8.40 4.45 0.66
CA ALA A 35 8.79 3.87 -0.63
C ALA A 35 7.60 3.50 -1.54
N LEU A 36 6.46 3.10 -0.97
CA LEU A 36 5.24 2.84 -1.74
C LEU A 36 4.59 4.16 -2.18
N GLY A 37 4.58 5.17 -1.30
CA GLY A 37 4.15 6.52 -1.66
C GLY A 37 4.97 7.13 -2.80
N LEU A 38 6.29 6.92 -2.78
CA LEU A 38 7.21 7.35 -3.85
C LEU A 38 6.95 6.64 -5.18
N LEU A 39 6.57 5.35 -5.15
CA LEU A 39 6.16 4.62 -6.36
C LEU A 39 4.90 5.25 -6.97
N ALA A 40 3.87 5.51 -6.17
CA ALA A 40 2.65 6.15 -6.67
C ALA A 40 2.93 7.56 -7.22
N ALA A 41 3.70 8.36 -6.48
CA ALA A 41 4.04 9.74 -6.85
C ALA A 41 4.86 9.86 -8.14
N ALA A 42 5.61 8.81 -8.51
CA ALA A 42 6.41 8.80 -9.73
C ALA A 42 5.59 8.56 -11.01
N GLY A 43 4.33 8.11 -10.89
CA GLY A 43 3.48 7.76 -12.02
C GLY A 43 2.82 8.95 -12.70
N PRO A 44 2.49 8.85 -14.01
CA PRO A 44 1.85 9.93 -14.76
C PRO A 44 0.48 10.34 -14.19
N ARG A 45 -0.25 9.43 -13.54
CA ARG A 45 -1.55 9.75 -12.92
C ARG A 45 -1.44 10.68 -11.72
N ALA A 46 -0.31 10.66 -11.04
CA ALA A 46 -0.05 11.45 -9.85
C ALA A 46 0.64 12.79 -10.16
N ALA A 47 0.97 13.08 -11.44
CA ALA A 47 1.84 14.20 -11.82
C ALA A 47 1.38 15.58 -11.30
N GLU A 48 0.06 15.81 -11.23
CA GLU A 48 -0.51 17.07 -10.75
C GLU A 48 -0.53 17.19 -9.21
N ALA A 49 -0.42 16.07 -8.48
CA ALA A 49 -0.50 16.05 -7.01
C ALA A 49 0.38 14.94 -6.39
N PRO A 50 1.67 14.84 -6.72
CA PRO A 50 2.49 13.67 -6.38
C PRO A 50 2.61 13.44 -4.86
N ALA A 51 2.69 14.52 -4.08
CA ALA A 51 2.76 14.44 -2.63
C ALA A 51 1.45 14.00 -1.97
N GLU A 52 0.29 14.32 -2.56
CA GLU A 52 -1.00 13.84 -2.05
C GLU A 52 -1.15 12.34 -2.29
N TYR A 53 -0.74 11.83 -3.45
CA TYR A 53 -0.71 10.39 -3.71
C TYR A 53 0.26 9.65 -2.78
N ALA A 54 1.44 10.22 -2.51
CA ALA A 54 2.36 9.62 -1.55
C ALA A 54 1.74 9.55 -0.14
N LEU A 55 1.08 10.62 0.31
CA LEU A 55 0.41 10.67 1.60
C LEU A 55 -0.78 9.70 1.70
N VAL A 56 -1.58 9.56 0.63
CA VAL A 56 -2.66 8.57 0.53
C VAL A 56 -2.11 7.16 0.74
N ILE A 57 -1.09 6.78 -0.04
CA ILE A 57 -0.56 5.42 -0.03
C ILE A 57 0.06 5.10 1.33
N GLU A 58 0.81 6.03 1.91
CA GLU A 58 1.43 5.79 3.22
C GLU A 58 0.39 5.80 4.36
N SER A 59 -0.70 6.57 4.26
CA SER A 59 -1.81 6.48 5.22
C SER A 59 -2.40 5.07 5.21
N ILE A 60 -2.72 4.53 4.03
CA ILE A 60 -3.30 3.19 3.90
C ILE A 60 -2.28 2.13 4.29
N ARG A 61 -0.99 2.30 3.94
CA ARG A 61 0.07 1.37 4.36
C ARG A 61 0.25 1.33 5.87
N GLU A 62 0.19 2.48 6.56
CA GLU A 62 0.24 2.52 8.01
C GLU A 62 -0.99 1.82 8.63
N GLY A 63 -2.16 1.99 8.04
CA GLY A 63 -3.36 1.25 8.46
C GLY A 63 -3.19 -0.27 8.34
N TYR A 64 -2.66 -0.73 7.20
CA TYR A 64 -2.32 -2.14 7.00
C TYR A 64 -1.28 -2.66 7.98
N LEU A 65 -0.25 -1.86 8.28
CA LEU A 65 0.80 -2.27 9.21
C LEU A 65 0.29 -2.33 10.65
N LEU A 66 -0.70 -1.53 11.03
CA LEU A 66 -1.38 -1.68 12.33
C LEU A 66 -2.18 -2.97 12.41
N HIS A 67 -2.78 -3.43 11.31
CA HIS A 67 -3.55 -4.68 11.28
C HIS A 67 -2.67 -5.93 11.19
N TYR A 68 -1.61 -5.89 10.39
CA TYR A 68 -0.91 -7.10 9.95
C TYR A 68 0.62 -7.04 10.07
N GLY A 69 1.19 -5.98 10.63
CA GLY A 69 2.64 -5.80 10.66
C GLY A 69 3.12 -4.88 11.78
N LYS A 70 4.14 -4.08 11.46
CA LYS A 70 4.72 -3.11 12.38
C LYS A 70 4.59 -1.71 11.79
N ALA A 71 3.66 -0.93 12.34
CA ALA A 71 3.48 0.46 11.96
C ALA A 71 4.71 1.32 12.31
N ARG A 72 4.90 2.39 11.55
CA ARG A 72 6.03 3.32 11.64
C ARG A 72 5.64 4.62 12.34
N VAL A 73 4.38 5.05 12.22
CA VAL A 73 3.88 6.33 12.74
C VAL A 73 3.09 6.15 14.03
N VAL A 74 2.16 5.21 14.09
CA VAL A 74 1.38 4.93 15.31
C VAL A 74 2.00 3.74 16.03
N VAL A 75 2.60 3.97 17.19
CA VAL A 75 3.40 2.96 17.90
C VAL A 75 2.90 2.73 19.33
N GLY A 76 3.05 1.50 19.82
CA GLY A 76 2.69 1.14 21.21
C GLY A 76 1.20 1.21 21.53
N ALA A 77 0.34 1.23 20.51
CA ALA A 77 -1.09 0.99 20.68
C ALA A 77 -1.33 -0.47 21.09
N ASP A 78 -2.31 -0.71 21.96
CA ASP A 78 -2.81 -2.06 22.20
C ASP A 78 -3.60 -2.57 20.98
N ALA A 79 -4.00 -3.84 21.00
CA ALA A 79 -4.63 -4.49 19.85
C ALA A 79 -5.93 -3.79 19.40
N ASP A 80 -6.76 -3.34 20.36
CA ASP A 80 -8.05 -2.71 20.07
C ASP A 80 -7.84 -1.31 19.46
N LEU A 81 -6.94 -0.52 20.05
CA LEU A 81 -6.59 0.79 19.50
C LEU A 81 -5.89 0.67 18.15
N ALA A 82 -5.01 -0.33 17.96
CA ALA A 82 -4.35 -0.57 16.68
C ALA A 82 -5.35 -0.93 15.57
N LEU A 83 -6.36 -1.74 15.88
CA LEU A 83 -7.43 -2.09 14.94
C LEU A 83 -8.20 -0.83 14.48
N LEU A 84 -8.68 -0.03 15.43
CA LEU A 84 -9.44 1.20 15.15
C LEU A 84 -8.59 2.27 14.47
N ALA A 85 -7.32 2.44 14.88
CA ALA A 85 -6.40 3.35 14.23
C ALA A 85 -6.09 2.90 12.80
N GLY A 86 -6.03 1.59 12.55
CA GLY A 86 -5.89 1.04 11.21
C GLY A 86 -7.07 1.40 10.31
N ASP A 87 -8.31 1.22 10.80
CA ASP A 87 -9.53 1.59 10.09
C ASP A 87 -9.60 3.09 9.80
N TYR A 88 -9.21 3.92 10.79
CA TYR A 88 -9.13 5.37 10.61
C TYR A 88 -8.16 5.75 9.49
N LEU A 89 -6.97 5.15 9.44
CA LEU A 89 -5.96 5.46 8.42
C LEU A 89 -6.35 4.98 7.02
N TYR A 90 -7.09 3.87 6.90
CA TYR A 90 -7.73 3.48 5.64
C TYR A 90 -8.76 4.52 5.19
N ALA A 91 -9.67 4.92 6.09
CA ALA A 91 -10.69 5.93 5.78
C ALA A 91 -10.06 7.27 5.37
N LEU A 92 -9.03 7.71 6.09
CA LEU A 92 -8.30 8.95 5.80
C LEU A 92 -7.67 8.92 4.39
N GLY A 93 -7.03 7.82 4.02
CA GLY A 93 -6.43 7.69 2.68
C GLY A 93 -7.48 7.67 1.56
N LEU A 94 -8.60 6.97 1.76
CA LEU A 94 -9.69 6.91 0.77
C LEU A 94 -10.44 8.26 0.64
N GLU A 95 -10.64 8.97 1.75
CA GLU A 95 -11.22 10.33 1.75
C GLU A 95 -10.37 11.29 0.90
N ARG A 96 -9.04 11.23 1.06
CA ARG A 96 -8.10 12.04 0.28
C ARG A 96 -8.19 11.75 -1.22
N LEU A 97 -8.27 10.47 -1.62
CA LEU A 97 -8.48 10.13 -3.03
C LEU A 97 -9.83 10.59 -3.57
N ALA A 98 -10.89 10.50 -2.77
CA ALA A 98 -12.19 11.01 -3.16
C ALA A 98 -12.16 12.53 -3.39
N ALA A 99 -11.41 13.27 -2.57
CA ALA A 99 -11.17 14.70 -2.77
C ALA A 99 -10.37 15.01 -4.05
N LEU A 100 -9.43 14.13 -4.43
CA LEU A 100 -8.72 14.18 -5.72
C LEU A 100 -9.60 13.76 -6.92
N ARG A 101 -10.81 13.23 -6.66
CA ARG A 101 -11.74 12.70 -7.67
C ARG A 101 -11.19 11.53 -8.50
N ASP A 102 -10.19 10.83 -8.00
CA ASP A 102 -9.68 9.62 -8.65
C ASP A 102 -10.46 8.37 -8.17
N LEU A 103 -11.63 8.16 -8.77
CA LEU A 103 -12.49 7.02 -8.45
C LEU A 103 -11.86 5.67 -8.84
N GLU A 104 -10.97 5.65 -9.81
CA GLU A 104 -10.26 4.42 -10.20
C GLU A 104 -9.26 4.03 -9.11
N ALA A 105 -8.49 4.98 -8.57
CA ALA A 105 -7.60 4.73 -7.44
C ALA A 105 -8.38 4.38 -6.15
N VAL A 106 -9.54 5.00 -5.89
CA VAL A 106 -10.42 4.61 -4.77
C VAL A 106 -10.82 3.14 -4.88
N ARG A 107 -11.26 2.71 -6.07
CA ARG A 107 -11.63 1.31 -6.32
C ARG A 107 -10.44 0.39 -6.11
N GLU A 108 -9.28 0.75 -6.66
CA GLU A 108 -8.06 -0.05 -6.57
C GLU A 108 -7.61 -0.27 -5.12
N LEU A 109 -7.57 0.79 -4.31
CA LEU A 109 -7.16 0.68 -2.91
C LEU A 109 -8.21 0.00 -2.03
N SER A 110 -9.50 0.11 -2.38
CA SER A 110 -10.56 -0.66 -1.71
C SER A 110 -10.44 -2.17 -1.98
N ASP A 111 -10.10 -2.55 -3.22
CA ASP A 111 -9.79 -3.94 -3.59
C ASP A 111 -8.55 -4.44 -2.84
N LEU A 112 -7.47 -3.64 -2.79
CA LEU A 112 -6.25 -3.95 -2.04
C LEU A 112 -6.53 -4.23 -0.56
N ILE A 113 -7.30 -3.36 0.12
CA ILE A 113 -7.66 -3.54 1.53
C ILE A 113 -8.44 -4.85 1.72
N SER A 114 -9.43 -5.09 0.86
CA SER A 114 -10.28 -6.29 0.93
C SER A 114 -9.48 -7.59 0.69
N LEU A 115 -8.60 -7.59 -0.32
CA LEU A 115 -7.77 -8.75 -0.66
C LEU A 115 -6.68 -8.98 0.39
N SER A 116 -6.11 -7.93 0.99
CA SER A 116 -5.17 -8.04 2.11
C SER A 116 -5.80 -8.76 3.30
N ALA A 117 -7.04 -8.40 3.65
CA ALA A 117 -7.77 -9.06 4.72
C ALA A 117 -8.02 -10.55 4.43
N GLN A 118 -8.34 -10.90 3.18
CA GLN A 118 -8.52 -12.30 2.76
C GLN A 118 -7.21 -13.09 2.86
N ILE A 119 -6.11 -12.53 2.36
CA ILE A 119 -4.77 -13.13 2.44
C ILE A 119 -4.41 -13.45 3.90
N HIS A 120 -4.58 -12.50 4.82
CA HIS A 120 -4.28 -12.73 6.24
C HIS A 120 -5.31 -13.59 6.99
N ASP A 121 -6.52 -13.80 6.45
CA ASP A 121 -7.42 -14.84 6.96
C ASP A 121 -6.91 -16.24 6.61
N THR A 122 -6.38 -16.43 5.40
CA THR A 122 -5.80 -17.72 5.00
C THR A 122 -4.52 -18.07 5.77
N GLU A 123 -3.70 -17.08 6.10
CA GLU A 123 -2.51 -17.24 6.95
C GLU A 123 -2.86 -17.77 8.34
N ARG A 124 -3.90 -17.19 8.96
CA ARG A 124 -4.41 -17.64 10.27
C ARG A 124 -4.92 -19.08 10.24
N ARG A 125 -5.28 -19.59 9.06
CA ARG A 125 -5.68 -20.98 8.80
C ARG A 125 -4.51 -21.89 8.40
N GLY A 126 -3.28 -21.38 8.38
CA GLY A 126 -2.06 -22.14 8.12
C GLY A 126 -1.68 -22.29 6.64
N ALA A 127 -2.21 -21.43 5.75
CA ALA A 127 -1.79 -21.42 4.34
C ALA A 127 -0.34 -20.91 4.18
N PRO A 128 0.50 -21.57 3.36
CA PRO A 128 1.83 -21.06 3.04
C PRO A 128 1.76 -19.83 2.11
N GLU A 129 2.87 -19.08 2.01
CA GLU A 129 3.10 -18.00 1.02
C GLU A 129 2.35 -16.66 1.21
N THR A 130 1.78 -16.40 2.38
CA THR A 130 1.03 -15.17 2.67
C THR A 130 1.83 -13.88 2.46
N ALA A 131 3.05 -13.82 3.00
CA ALA A 131 3.85 -12.59 2.96
C ALA A 131 4.26 -12.19 1.54
N GLY A 132 4.65 -13.15 0.70
CA GLY A 132 4.98 -12.92 -0.71
C GLY A 132 3.76 -12.47 -1.50
N THR A 133 2.61 -13.09 -1.27
CA THR A 133 1.33 -12.74 -1.90
C THR A 133 0.89 -11.33 -1.54
N ALA A 134 0.94 -10.96 -0.26
CA ALA A 134 0.59 -9.61 0.21
C ALA A 134 1.52 -8.55 -0.38
N ASN A 135 2.84 -8.79 -0.41
CA ASN A 135 3.80 -7.87 -1.00
C ASN A 135 3.59 -7.69 -2.51
N ALA A 136 3.36 -8.77 -3.26
CA ALA A 136 3.03 -8.70 -4.68
C ALA A 136 1.75 -7.88 -4.94
N LEU A 137 0.71 -8.10 -4.12
CA LEU A 137 -0.54 -7.34 -4.19
C LEU A 137 -0.33 -5.85 -3.93
N TRP A 138 0.43 -5.49 -2.89
CA TRP A 138 0.77 -4.10 -2.58
C TRP A 138 1.47 -3.41 -3.75
N LEU A 139 2.53 -4.02 -4.28
CA LEU A 139 3.31 -3.44 -5.37
C LEU A 139 2.50 -3.29 -6.66
N ALA A 140 1.66 -4.29 -6.99
CA ALA A 140 0.80 -4.24 -8.16
C ALA A 140 -0.29 -3.16 -8.03
N SER A 141 -0.94 -3.07 -6.87
CA SER A 141 -2.00 -2.09 -6.64
C SER A 141 -1.46 -0.66 -6.68
N VAL A 142 -0.30 -0.41 -6.04
CA VAL A 142 0.35 0.91 -6.07
C VAL A 142 0.83 1.25 -7.49
N THR A 143 1.29 0.26 -8.26
CA THR A 143 1.62 0.45 -9.68
C THR A 143 0.39 0.80 -10.50
N ALA A 144 -0.75 0.16 -10.27
CA ALA A 144 -2.01 0.49 -10.95
C ALA A 144 -2.49 1.92 -10.61
N VAL A 145 -2.33 2.36 -9.37
CA VAL A 145 -2.56 3.77 -8.99
C VAL A 145 -1.61 4.72 -9.73
N ALA A 146 -0.34 4.35 -9.88
CA ALA A 146 0.67 5.17 -10.56
C ALA A 146 0.43 5.27 -12.09
N ALA A 147 0.11 4.13 -12.71
CA ALA A 147 0.22 3.90 -14.16
C ALA A 147 -1.12 3.66 -14.86
N GLY A 148 -2.18 3.33 -14.13
CA GLY A 148 -3.45 2.84 -14.67
C GLY A 148 -3.60 1.33 -14.51
N THR A 149 -4.86 0.88 -14.38
CA THR A 149 -5.18 -0.54 -14.33
C THR A 149 -5.08 -1.21 -15.71
N THR A 150 -4.65 -2.48 -15.74
CA THR A 150 -4.63 -3.33 -16.93
C THR A 150 -5.51 -4.57 -16.78
N SER A 151 -5.83 -5.24 -17.89
CA SER A 151 -6.56 -6.51 -17.86
C SER A 151 -5.82 -7.61 -17.09
N GLU A 152 -4.49 -7.65 -17.20
CA GLU A 152 -3.62 -8.61 -16.53
C GLU A 152 -3.60 -8.37 -15.02
N HIS A 153 -3.62 -7.09 -14.59
CA HIS A 153 -3.75 -6.72 -13.19
C HIS A 153 -5.09 -7.20 -12.60
N GLU A 154 -6.20 -6.93 -13.29
CA GLU A 154 -7.54 -7.37 -12.85
C GLU A 154 -7.65 -8.90 -12.79
N GLN A 155 -7.10 -9.61 -13.79
CA GLN A 155 -7.03 -11.07 -13.79
C GLN A 155 -6.18 -11.60 -12.62
N GLY A 156 -5.08 -10.93 -12.30
CA GLY A 156 -4.24 -11.24 -11.14
C GLY A 156 -5.00 -11.09 -9.83
N LYS A 157 -5.68 -9.95 -9.61
CA LYS A 157 -6.54 -9.73 -8.44
C LYS A 157 -7.64 -10.79 -8.32
N ALA A 158 -8.29 -11.15 -9.44
CA ALA A 158 -9.30 -12.22 -9.46
C ALA A 158 -8.70 -13.59 -9.09
N ALA A 159 -7.52 -13.92 -9.61
CA ALA A 159 -6.83 -15.16 -9.28
C ALA A 159 -6.44 -15.24 -7.79
N ILE A 160 -6.02 -14.13 -7.18
CA ILE A 160 -5.78 -14.05 -5.72
C ILE A 160 -7.08 -14.30 -4.95
N ARG A 161 -8.17 -13.65 -5.34
CA ARG A 161 -9.49 -13.80 -4.70
C ARG A 161 -10.00 -15.24 -4.74
N GLU A 162 -9.67 -15.97 -5.80
CA GLU A 162 -10.05 -17.38 -5.97
C GLU A 162 -9.03 -18.36 -5.35
N GLY A 163 -7.92 -17.88 -4.80
CA GLY A 163 -6.87 -18.73 -4.23
C GLY A 163 -6.15 -19.59 -5.27
N ARG A 164 -6.04 -19.13 -6.52
CA ARG A 164 -5.37 -19.90 -7.58
C ARG A 164 -3.85 -19.98 -7.32
N PRO A 165 -3.23 -21.15 -7.60
CA PRO A 165 -1.77 -21.27 -7.56
C PRO A 165 -1.08 -20.25 -8.47
N ALA A 166 0.09 -19.76 -8.06
CA ALA A 166 0.90 -18.79 -8.80
C ALA A 166 0.20 -17.45 -9.14
N ALA A 167 -0.94 -17.14 -8.52
CA ALA A 167 -1.65 -15.87 -8.72
C ALA A 167 -0.75 -14.66 -8.40
N ALA A 168 0.04 -14.74 -7.32
CA ALA A 168 0.97 -13.69 -6.91
C ALA A 168 2.09 -13.46 -7.96
N ALA A 169 2.62 -14.53 -8.54
CA ALA A 169 3.60 -14.45 -9.63
C ALA A 169 3.00 -13.80 -10.90
N GLY A 170 1.75 -14.15 -11.24
CA GLY A 170 1.02 -13.50 -12.33
C GLY A 170 0.83 -12.00 -12.09
N LEU A 171 0.41 -11.63 -10.88
CA LEU A 171 0.17 -10.24 -10.49
C LEU A 171 1.47 -9.41 -10.47
N TRP A 172 2.57 -9.98 -9.98
CA TRP A 172 3.89 -9.35 -10.04
C TRP A 172 4.35 -9.09 -11.48
N ARG A 173 4.21 -10.06 -12.39
CA ARG A 173 4.55 -9.88 -13.81
C ARG A 173 3.73 -8.77 -14.45
N ALA A 174 2.44 -8.67 -14.13
CA ALA A 174 1.58 -7.59 -14.61
C ALA A 174 2.07 -6.23 -14.11
N ALA A 175 2.43 -6.12 -12.83
CA ALA A 175 2.98 -4.90 -12.23
C ALA A 175 4.29 -4.46 -12.92
N VAL A 176 5.24 -5.38 -13.12
CA VAL A 176 6.51 -5.09 -13.80
C VAL A 176 6.27 -4.61 -15.23
N ALA A 177 5.37 -5.26 -15.97
CA ALA A 177 5.04 -4.86 -17.33
C ALA A 177 4.42 -3.44 -17.38
N ALA A 178 3.46 -3.15 -16.50
CA ALA A 178 2.82 -1.83 -16.40
C ALA A 178 3.82 -0.74 -15.98
N ALA A 179 4.65 -1.01 -14.98
CA ALA A 179 5.67 -0.08 -14.49
C ALA A 179 6.68 0.28 -15.59
N ARG A 180 7.10 -0.70 -16.39
CA ARG A 180 7.99 -0.46 -17.54
C ARG A 180 7.35 0.46 -18.58
N VAL A 181 6.07 0.24 -18.91
CA VAL A 181 5.35 1.07 -19.90
C VAL A 181 5.19 2.51 -19.39
N ALA A 182 4.90 2.68 -18.09
CA ALA A 182 4.71 3.99 -17.47
C ALA A 182 6.00 4.70 -17.04
N GLY A 183 7.18 4.06 -17.20
CA GLY A 183 8.46 4.64 -16.80
C GLY A 183 8.71 4.67 -15.28
N VAL A 184 8.03 3.81 -14.51
CA VAL A 184 8.15 3.69 -13.04
C VAL A 184 8.79 2.37 -12.59
N GLY A 185 9.62 1.76 -13.45
CA GLY A 185 10.36 0.53 -13.14
C GLY A 185 11.31 0.67 -11.94
N ASP A 186 12.21 1.66 -11.95
CA ASP A 186 13.14 1.85 -10.82
C ASP A 186 12.43 2.19 -9.49
N PRO A 187 11.39 3.06 -9.46
CA PRO A 187 10.54 3.22 -8.27
C PRO A 187 9.94 1.90 -7.76
N LEU A 188 9.47 1.02 -8.67
CA LEU A 188 8.88 -0.26 -8.30
C LEU A 188 9.91 -1.18 -7.62
N GLU A 189 11.11 -1.27 -8.19
CA GLU A 189 12.19 -2.08 -7.61
C GLU A 189 12.63 -1.55 -6.24
N ARG A 190 12.74 -0.23 -6.08
CA ARG A 190 13.04 0.39 -4.78
C ARG A 190 11.96 0.09 -3.75
N ALA A 191 10.68 0.20 -4.14
CA ALA A 191 9.56 -0.12 -3.27
C ALA A 191 9.56 -1.60 -2.86
N ALA A 192 9.79 -2.52 -3.81
CA ALA A 192 9.90 -3.95 -3.54
C ALA A 192 10.98 -4.26 -2.51
N LYS A 193 12.18 -3.71 -2.70
CA LYS A 193 13.29 -3.85 -1.74
C LYS A 193 12.95 -3.28 -0.37
N ALA A 194 12.32 -2.11 -0.31
CA ALA A 194 11.98 -1.43 0.93
C ALA A 194 10.96 -2.21 1.79
N ILE A 195 10.03 -2.94 1.16
CA ILE A 195 9.08 -3.81 1.86
C ILE A 195 9.60 -5.25 2.05
N GLY A 196 10.87 -5.51 1.71
CA GLY A 196 11.53 -6.80 1.89
C GLY A 196 11.11 -7.88 0.89
N PHE A 197 10.50 -7.50 -0.23
CA PHE A 197 10.03 -8.42 -1.25
C PHE A 197 11.13 -8.82 -2.23
N GLN A 198 11.33 -10.12 -2.40
CA GLN A 198 12.27 -10.74 -3.32
C GLN A 198 11.51 -11.74 -4.20
N PRO A 199 11.08 -11.37 -5.42
CA PRO A 199 10.21 -12.20 -6.26
C PRO A 199 10.72 -13.63 -6.47
N ASP A 200 12.02 -13.81 -6.73
CA ASP A 200 12.62 -15.12 -6.99
C ASP A 200 12.61 -16.07 -5.77
N ARG A 201 12.47 -15.51 -4.56
CA ARG A 201 12.44 -16.26 -3.31
C ARG A 201 11.04 -16.37 -2.73
N ASP A 202 10.25 -15.30 -2.85
CA ASP A 202 8.99 -15.12 -2.16
C ASP A 202 7.78 -15.55 -3.01
N LEU A 203 7.98 -15.81 -4.31
CA LEU A 203 6.95 -16.33 -5.21
C LEU A 203 7.33 -17.72 -5.73
N PRO A 204 6.33 -18.59 -5.98
CA PRO A 204 6.56 -19.83 -6.69
C PRO A 204 7.00 -19.55 -8.14
N ALA A 205 7.87 -20.43 -8.66
CA ALA A 205 8.35 -20.40 -10.04
C ALA A 205 7.22 -20.53 -11.07
#